data_AF-A0A421CNM8-F1
#
_entry.id   AF-A0A421CNM8-F1
#
_cell.length_a   1.000
_cell.length_b   1.000
_cell.length_c   1.000
_cell.angle_alpha   90.00
_cell.angle_beta   90.00
_cell.angle_gamma   90.00
#
_symmetry.space_group_name_H-M   'P 1'
#
loop_
_entity.id
_entity.type
_entity.pdbx_description
1 polymer ?
#
loop_
_entity_poly.entity_id
_entity_poly.type
_entity_poly.pdbx_seq_one_letter_code
_entity_poly.pdbx_strand_id
1 'polypeptide(L)'
;MFVIANLLIALASILRIVIVFFEFCIIVSALLSFIMPFQYNRLRGFIDSVANIILNPIRRFIPTVIGNIDLSPMIAFLILMFLDRFLVQSLLELGYRIGV
;
A
#
# COMPACT_ATOMS: atom_id res chain seq x y z
N MET A 1 21.19 11.08 19.46
CA MET A 1 21.27 9.82 20.25
C MET A 1 21.23 8.63 19.30
N PHE A 2 22.36 7.94 19.11
CA PHE A 2 22.53 6.89 18.09
C PHE A 2 21.48 5.76 18.17
N VAL A 3 21.11 5.30 19.37
CA VAL A 3 20.13 4.20 19.55
C VAL A 3 18.74 4.60 19.05
N ILE A 4 18.27 5.80 19.39
CA ILE A 4 16.96 6.31 18.99
C ILE A 4 16.89 6.51 17.47
N ALA A 5 17.96 7.06 16.88
CA ALA A 5 18.08 7.25 15.44
C ALA A 5 17.93 5.92 14.68
N ASN A 6 18.68 4.89 15.08
CA ASN A 6 18.61 3.58 14.43
C ASN A 6 17.24 2.91 14.58
N LEU A 7 16.61 3.02 15.76
CA LEU A 7 15.26 2.51 15.98
C LEU A 7 14.26 3.16 15.02
N LEU A 8 14.32 4.48 14.88
CA LEU A 8 13.40 5.23 14.03
C LEU A 8 13.61 4.90 12.54
N ILE A 9 14.86 4.81 12.10
CA ILE A 9 15.22 4.38 10.73
C ILE A 9 14.72 2.96 10.45
N ALA A 10 14.88 2.03 11.40
CA ALA A 10 14.43 0.65 11.24
C ALA A 10 12.89 0.57 11.12
N LEU A 11 12.17 1.30 11.97
CA LEU A 11 10.70 1.35 11.92
C LEU A 11 10.20 1.95 10.60
N ALA A 12 10.81 3.05 10.14
CA ALA A 12 10.48 3.65 8.85
C ALA A 12 10.75 2.69 7.68
N SER A 13 11.85 1.94 7.73
CA SER A 13 12.19 0.96 6.69
C SER A 13 11.21 -0.22 6.65
N ILE A 14 10.77 -0.72 7.82
CA ILE A 14 9.73 -1.76 7.88
C ILE A 14 8.41 -1.21 7.31
N LEU A 15 8.03 0.01 7.66
CA LEU A 15 6.84 0.66 7.14
C LEU A 15 6.90 0.79 5.60
N ARG A 16 8.05 1.18 5.04
CA ARG A 16 8.27 1.20 3.58
C ARG A 16 7.99 -0.13 2.94
N ILE A 17 8.52 -1.22 3.49
CA ILE A 17 8.35 -2.58 2.95
C ILE A 17 6.86 -2.95 2.95
N VAL A 18 6.14 -2.64 4.03
CA VAL A 18 4.69 -2.89 4.12
C VAL A 18 3.93 -2.10 3.05
N ILE A 19 4.25 -0.81 2.87
CA ILE A 19 3.62 0.02 1.84
C ILE A 19 3.86 -0.55 0.44
N VAL A 20 5.11 -0.84 0.09
CA VAL A 20 5.48 -1.41 -1.22
C VAL A 20 4.81 -2.77 -1.46
N PHE A 21 4.71 -3.60 -0.43
CA PHE A 21 3.99 -4.87 -0.52
C PHE A 21 2.51 -4.67 -0.87
N PHE A 22 1.83 -3.73 -0.22
CA PHE A 22 0.44 -3.43 -0.52
C PHE A 22 0.26 -2.81 -1.90
N GLU A 23 1.14 -1.90 -2.32
CA GLU A 23 1.15 -1.34 -3.68
C GLU A 23 1.23 -2.46 -4.72
N PHE A 24 2.15 -3.42 -4.53
CA PHE A 24 2.28 -4.58 -5.39
C PHE A 24 1.00 -5.42 -5.42
N CYS A 25 0.45 -5.79 -4.26
CA CYS A 25 -0.79 -6.57 -4.20
C CYS A 25 -1.97 -5.87 -4.89
N ILE A 26 -2.09 -4.54 -4.73
CA ILE A 26 -3.15 -3.75 -5.36
C ILE A 26 -2.97 -3.72 -6.88
N ILE A 27 -1.75 -3.49 -7.37
CA ILE A 27 -1.47 -3.50 -8.82
C ILE A 27 -1.78 -4.87 -9.41
N VAL A 28 -1.29 -5.95 -8.77
CA VAL A 28 -1.52 -7.31 -9.27
C VAL A 28 -3.01 -7.66 -9.22
N SER A 29 -3.73 -7.31 -8.16
CA SER A 29 -5.18 -7.51 -8.08
C SER A 29 -5.92 -6.77 -9.20
N ALA A 30 -5.57 -5.51 -9.45
CA ALA A 30 -6.15 -4.72 -10.53
C ALA A 30 -5.86 -5.35 -11.90
N LEU A 31 -4.62 -5.75 -12.19
CA LEU A 31 -4.27 -6.43 -13.45
C LEU A 31 -5.01 -7.76 -13.61
N LEU A 32 -5.06 -8.59 -12.56
CA LEU A 32 -5.77 -9.86 -12.58
C LEU A 32 -7.28 -9.69 -12.78
N SER A 33 -7.86 -8.58 -12.32
CA SER A 33 -9.28 -8.28 -12.56
C SER A 33 -9.61 -8.12 -14.05
N PHE A 34 -8.68 -7.61 -14.86
CA PHE A 34 -8.86 -7.46 -16.31
C PHE A 34 -8.60 -8.78 -17.06
N ILE A 35 -7.62 -9.57 -16.63
CA ILE A 35 -7.16 -10.76 -17.36
C ILE A 35 -8.00 -12.00 -16.99
N MET A 36 -8.33 -12.16 -15.72
CA MET A 36 -8.96 -13.36 -15.17
C MET A 36 -10.11 -12.97 -14.24
N PRO A 37 -11.33 -12.71 -14.75
CA PRO A 37 -12.44 -12.21 -13.93
C PRO A 37 -12.96 -13.21 -12.90
N PHE A 38 -12.75 -14.53 -13.10
CA PHE A 38 -13.23 -15.58 -12.19
C PHE A 38 -12.21 -16.00 -11.11
N GLN A 39 -12.66 -16.16 -9.86
CA GLN A 39 -11.79 -16.32 -8.67
C GLN A 39 -11.43 -17.78 -8.32
N TYR A 40 -11.51 -18.72 -9.27
CA TYR A 40 -11.30 -20.14 -8.97
C TYR A 40 -9.88 -20.49 -8.49
N ASN A 41 -8.90 -19.60 -8.69
CA ASN A 41 -7.51 -19.81 -8.31
C ASN A 41 -7.22 -19.27 -6.89
N ARG A 42 -6.73 -20.13 -5.99
CA ARG A 42 -6.38 -19.76 -4.60
C ARG A 42 -5.43 -18.57 -4.50
N LEU A 43 -4.46 -18.48 -5.42
CA LEU A 43 -3.50 -17.36 -5.46
C LEU A 43 -4.18 -16.02 -5.74
N ARG A 44 -5.12 -15.97 -6.69
CA ARG A 44 -5.88 -14.75 -6.98
C ARG A 44 -6.74 -14.35 -5.78
N GLY A 45 -7.44 -15.31 -5.19
CA GLY A 45 -8.24 -15.04 -3.98
C GLY A 45 -7.40 -14.49 -2.83
N PHE A 46 -6.18 -15.00 -2.63
CA PHE A 46 -5.23 -14.47 -1.65
C PHE A 46 -4.83 -13.02 -1.96
N ILE A 47 -4.37 -12.74 -3.18
CA ILE A 47 -3.94 -11.39 -3.59
C ILE A 47 -5.09 -10.39 -3.45
N ASP A 48 -6.28 -10.75 -3.95
CA ASP A 48 -7.48 -9.93 -3.83
C ASP A 48 -7.85 -9.70 -2.36
N SER A 49 -7.74 -10.72 -1.50
CA SER A 49 -8.02 -10.59 -0.06
C SER A 49 -7.07 -9.60 0.62
N VAL A 50 -5.78 -9.66 0.30
CA VAL A 50 -4.77 -8.72 0.84
C VAL A 50 -5.04 -7.31 0.33
N ALA A 51 -5.26 -7.13 -0.99
CA ALA A 51 -5.56 -5.82 -1.56
C ALA A 51 -6.85 -5.23 -0.97
N ASN A 52 -7.88 -6.06 -0.77
CA ASN A 52 -9.18 -5.65 -0.23
C ASN A 52 -9.11 -5.10 1.21
N ILE A 53 -8.04 -5.37 1.98
CA ILE A 53 -7.81 -4.73 3.28
C ILE A 53 -7.76 -3.20 3.11
N ILE A 54 -7.20 -2.71 2.00
CA ILE A 54 -7.09 -1.28 1.69
C ILE A 54 -8.22 -0.83 0.76
N LEU A 55 -8.59 -1.64 -0.23
CA LEU A 55 -9.60 -1.26 -1.23
C LEU A 55 -11.01 -1.17 -0.66
N ASN A 56 -11.41 -2.06 0.26
CA ASN A 56 -12.78 -2.06 0.80
C ASN A 56 -13.11 -0.81 1.62
N PRO A 57 -12.23 -0.32 2.52
CA PRO A 57 -12.43 0.97 3.16
C PRO A 57 -12.62 2.11 2.15
N ILE A 58 -11.80 2.16 1.10
CA ILE A 58 -11.88 3.22 0.07
C ILE A 58 -13.24 3.18 -0.63
N ARG A 59 -13.68 2.01 -1.10
CA ARG A 59 -14.99 1.80 -1.74
C ARG A 59 -16.17 2.17 -0.83
N ARG A 60 -15.99 2.03 0.49
CA ARG A 60 -17.03 2.35 1.48
C ARG A 60 -17.17 3.85 1.68
N PHE A 61 -16.08 4.60 1.68
CA PHE A 61 -16.11 6.05 1.87
C PHE A 61 -16.33 6.84 0.58
N ILE A 62 -15.82 6.31 -0.53
CA ILE A 62 -15.90 6.94 -1.86
C ILE A 62 -16.51 5.89 -2.81
N PRO A 63 -17.62 6.19 -3.49
CA PRO A 63 -18.14 5.30 -4.53
C PRO A 63 -17.18 5.33 -5.73
N THR A 64 -16.21 4.41 -5.74
CA THR A 64 -15.16 4.33 -6.77
C THR A 64 -15.51 3.46 -7.96
N VAL A 65 -16.61 2.70 -7.87
CA VAL A 65 -17.06 1.79 -8.92
C VAL A 65 -17.96 2.57 -9.88
N ILE A 66 -17.49 2.73 -11.11
CA ILE A 66 -18.23 3.40 -12.20
C ILE A 66 -18.46 2.37 -13.30
N GLY A 67 -19.70 1.90 -13.41
CA GLY A 67 -20.04 0.78 -14.29
C GLY A 67 -19.29 -0.49 -13.88
N ASN A 68 -18.47 -1.04 -14.79
CA ASN A 68 -17.67 -2.24 -14.54
C ASN A 68 -16.21 -1.95 -14.16
N ILE A 69 -15.85 -0.67 -13.98
CA ILE A 69 -14.48 -0.25 -13.65
C ILE A 69 -14.45 0.24 -12.21
N ASP A 70 -13.51 -0.28 -11.44
CA ASP A 70 -13.26 0.14 -10.07
C ASP A 70 -12.00 1.02 -10.00
N LEU A 71 -12.17 2.27 -9.58
CA LEU A 71 -11.08 3.23 -9.40
C LEU A 71 -10.40 3.13 -8.03
N SER A 72 -10.89 2.28 -7.10
CA SER A 72 -10.27 2.14 -5.78
C SER A 72 -8.80 1.73 -5.83
N PRO A 73 -8.31 0.88 -6.76
CA PRO A 73 -6.88 0.54 -6.84
C PRO A 73 -6.01 1.76 -7.12
N MET A 74 -6.46 2.66 -8.01
CA MET A 74 -5.73 3.88 -8.33
C MET A 74 -5.65 4.82 -7.13
N ILE A 75 -6.77 5.02 -6.42
CA ILE A 75 -6.81 5.86 -5.23
C ILE A 75 -5.94 5.27 -4.11
N ALA A 76 -6.03 3.96 -3.87
CA ALA A 76 -5.21 3.26 -2.89
C ALA A 76 -3.72 3.42 -3.17
N PHE A 77 -3.32 3.24 -4.44
CA PHE A 77 -1.94 3.39 -4.87
C PHE A 77 -1.43 4.82 -4.63
N LEU A 78 -2.24 5.84 -4.96
CA LEU A 78 -1.86 7.24 -4.71
C LEU A 78 -1.71 7.56 -3.21
N ILE A 79 -2.59 7.02 -2.36
CA ILE A 79 -2.50 7.19 -0.91
C ILE A 79 -1.24 6.53 -0.36
N LEU A 80 -0.96 5.28 -0.78
CA LEU A 80 0.22 4.55 -0.36
C LEU A 80 1.52 5.23 -0.82
N MET A 81 1.55 5.68 -2.07
CA MET A 81 2.68 6.44 -2.62
C MET A 81 2.89 7.75 -1.83
N PHE A 82 1.81 8.44 -1.48
CA PHE A 82 1.90 9.63 -0.63
C PHE A 82 2.46 9.29 0.76
N LEU A 83 2.00 8.22 1.40
CA LEU A 83 2.51 7.79 2.70
C LEU A 83 3.99 7.42 2.63
N ASP A 84 4.45 6.73 1.58
CA ASP A 84 5.88 6.47 1.43
C ASP A 84 6.69 7.76 1.26
N ARG A 85 6.25 8.64 0.35
CA ARG A 85 6.98 9.86 0.02
C ARG A 85 6.98 10.90 1.15
N PHE A 86 5.88 11.00 1.88
CA PHE A 86 5.73 11.97 2.95
C PHE A 86 6.12 11.36 4.30
N LEU A 87 5.36 10.36 4.78
CA LEU A 87 5.52 9.84 6.13
C LEU A 87 6.84 9.09 6.29
N VAL A 88 7.12 8.12 5.42
CA VAL A 88 8.34 7.30 5.55
C VAL A 88 9.59 8.14 5.36
N GLN A 89 9.65 8.98 4.33
CA GLN A 89 10.81 9.87 4.12
C GLN A 89 11.01 10.82 5.29
N SER A 90 9.94 11.42 5.83
CA SER A 90 10.04 12.30 7.00
C SER A 90 10.62 11.56 8.21
N LEU A 91 10.19 10.32 8.46
CA LEU A 91 10.74 9.49 9.53
C LEU A 91 12.23 9.19 9.27
N LEU A 92 12.60 8.74 8.08
CA LEU A 92 14.01 8.46 7.76
C LEU A 92 14.89 9.71 7.96
N GLU A 93 14.48 10.86 7.44
CA GLU A 93 15.20 12.12 7.62
C GLU A 93 15.35 12.52 9.09
N LEU A 94 14.28 12.40 9.88
CA LEU A 94 14.34 12.64 11.32
C LEU A 94 15.34 11.71 12.01
N GLY A 95 15.33 10.42 11.65
CA GLY A 95 16.26 9.43 12.17
C GLY A 95 17.71 9.82 11.87
N TYR A 96 18.01 10.19 10.63
CA TYR A 96 19.35 10.63 10.24
C TYR A 96 19.78 11.92 10.97
N ARG A 97 18.89 12.91 11.11
CA ARG A 97 19.19 14.17 11.80
C ARG A 97 19.46 13.99 13.29
N ILE A 98 18.78 13.07 13.96
CA ILE A 98 18.97 12.76 15.40
C ILE A 98 20.20 11.88 15.66
N GLY A 99 20.68 11.19 14.62
CA GLY A 99 21.85 10.31 14.67
C GLY A 99 23.19 11.05 14.61
N VAL A 100 23.20 12.26 14.05
CA VAL A 100 24.32 13.23 14.10
C VAL A 100 24.40 13.83 15.51
#